data_AF-A0A699ZS33-F1
#
_entry.id   AF-A0A699ZS33-F1
#
_cell.length_a   1.000
_cell.length_b   1.000
_cell.length_c   1.000
_cell.angle_alpha   90.00
_cell.angle_beta   90.00
_cell.angle_gamma   90.00
#
_symmetry.space_group_name_H-M   'P 1'
#
loop_
_entity.id
_entity.type
_entity.pdbx_description
1 polymer ?
#
loop_
_entity_poly.entity_id
_entity_poly.type
_entity_poly.pdbx_seq_one_letter_code
_entity_poly.pdbx_strand_id
1 'polypeptide(L)'
;MRAWCGCVCCVQAEVKGDVTLQRRWEAYDKLGTFVIYVMSFVLGIQAIGLEVTSVLAIGGIGGLAIGLAGREICENLLNGFLIMSTNPFEVGDEINFFHNNKMVEGFVIDIGWYRTNLRSFEREVFVIPNAVFSKNIVLNVSRKNREWRFLEVLSLRVQDVHKVQPTSLHAWWAAHWTMSSPPGVQARGPQ
;
A
#
# COMPACT_ATOMS: atom_id res chain seq x y z
N MET A 1 -7.14 59.39 -16.27
CA MET A 1 -7.63 58.04 -16.63
C MET A 1 -6.59 56.99 -16.25
N ARG A 2 -6.40 56.77 -14.95
CA ARG A 2 -5.50 55.76 -14.37
C ARG A 2 -6.22 55.16 -13.18
N ALA A 3 -6.88 54.03 -13.40
CA ALA A 3 -7.38 53.11 -12.37
C ALA A 3 -8.20 52.09 -13.17
N TRP A 4 -7.71 50.87 -13.35
CA TRP A 4 -8.48 49.64 -13.64
C TRP A 4 -7.63 48.46 -14.13
N CYS A 5 -6.32 48.44 -13.88
CA CYS A 5 -5.48 47.27 -14.20
C CYS A 5 -4.77 46.67 -12.96
N GLY A 6 -5.23 46.99 -11.75
CA GLY A 6 -4.63 46.50 -10.50
C GLY A 6 -5.29 45.24 -9.93
N CYS A 7 -6.61 45.08 -10.08
CA CYS A 7 -7.33 44.04 -9.33
C CYS A 7 -7.33 42.67 -10.01
N VAL A 8 -7.44 42.62 -11.35
CA VAL A 8 -7.50 41.33 -12.09
C VAL A 8 -6.13 40.66 -12.15
N CYS A 9 -5.05 41.44 -12.23
CA CYS A 9 -3.69 40.91 -12.26
C CYS A 9 -3.19 40.44 -10.87
N CYS A 10 -3.69 41.04 -9.78
CA CYS A 10 -3.33 40.66 -8.41
C CYS A 10 -3.98 39.32 -8.00
N VAL A 11 -5.21 39.05 -8.45
CA VAL A 11 -5.94 37.81 -8.11
C VAL A 11 -5.43 36.59 -8.88
N GLN A 12 -4.86 36.78 -10.07
CA GLN A 12 -4.27 35.69 -10.86
C GLN A 12 -2.88 35.25 -10.36
N ALA A 13 -2.19 36.06 -9.57
CA ALA A 13 -0.89 35.70 -9.01
C ALA A 13 -0.97 34.76 -7.80
N GLU A 14 -2.13 34.69 -7.13
CA GLU A 14 -2.35 33.79 -5.98
C GLU A 14 -2.67 32.34 -6.41
N VAL A 15 -3.05 32.13 -7.68
CA VAL A 15 -3.51 30.84 -8.25
C VAL A 15 -2.48 30.24 -9.22
N LYS A 16 -1.21 30.65 -9.14
CA LYS A 16 -0.11 29.99 -9.84
C LYS A 16 0.70 29.17 -8.84
N GLY A 17 0.27 27.92 -8.68
CA GLY A 17 0.96 26.89 -7.92
C GLY A 17 2.30 26.44 -8.51
N ASP A 18 3.10 27.36 -9.06
CA ASP A 18 4.44 27.09 -9.61
C ASP A 18 5.56 27.45 -8.61
N VAL A 19 5.23 28.03 -7.45
CA VAL A 19 6.18 28.34 -6.36
C VAL A 19 6.45 27.18 -5.39
N THR A 20 5.76 26.04 -5.54
CA THR A 20 5.93 24.86 -4.66
C THR A 20 7.00 23.87 -5.16
N LEU A 21 7.20 23.74 -6.47
CA LEU A 21 8.19 22.81 -7.05
C LEU A 21 9.61 23.38 -7.03
N GLN A 22 9.79 24.68 -7.29
CA GLN A 22 11.10 25.34 -7.27
C GLN A 22 11.71 25.38 -5.85
N ARG A 23 10.90 25.58 -4.80
CA ARG A 23 11.35 25.53 -3.40
C ARG A 23 11.92 24.18 -2.97
N ARG A 24 11.45 23.07 -3.56
CA ARG A 24 11.91 21.73 -3.20
C ARG A 24 13.36 21.52 -3.62
N TRP A 25 13.74 22.01 -4.79
CA TRP A 25 15.12 21.94 -5.28
C TRP A 25 16.09 22.77 -4.43
N GLU A 26 15.69 23.98 -4.04
CA GLU A 26 16.50 24.79 -3.10
C GLU A 26 16.68 24.11 -1.74
N ALA A 27 15.70 23.34 -1.28
CA ALA A 27 15.83 22.57 -0.04
C ALA A 27 16.83 21.41 -0.20
N TYR A 28 16.85 20.74 -1.36
CA TYR A 28 17.84 19.71 -1.66
C TYR A 28 19.26 20.28 -1.71
N ASP A 29 19.47 21.42 -2.36
CA ASP A 29 20.79 22.06 -2.44
C ASP A 29 21.30 22.50 -1.07
N LYS A 30 20.41 23.03 -0.21
CA LYS A 30 20.75 23.39 1.17
C LYS A 30 21.11 22.18 2.02
N LEU A 31 20.39 21.06 1.88
CA LEU A 31 20.71 19.81 2.55
C LEU A 31 22.04 19.22 2.06
N GLY A 32 22.27 19.20 0.74
CA GLY A 32 23.52 18.73 0.15
C GLY A 32 24.72 19.55 0.63
N THR A 33 24.59 20.89 0.63
CA THR A 33 25.62 21.81 1.14
C THR A 33 25.91 21.55 2.61
N PHE A 34 24.88 21.34 3.44
CA PHE A 34 25.06 21.01 4.86
C PHE A 34 25.87 19.71 5.07
N VAL A 35 25.54 18.65 4.33
CA VAL A 35 26.27 17.37 4.39
C VAL A 35 27.74 17.55 3.98
N ILE A 36 27.99 18.31 2.91
CA ILE A 36 29.36 18.61 2.46
C ILE A 36 30.12 19.37 3.55
N TYR A 37 29.52 20.39 4.17
CA TYR A 37 30.15 21.12 5.27
C TYR A 37 30.52 20.22 6.46
N VAL A 38 29.62 19.33 6.86
CA VAL A 38 29.88 18.37 7.95
C VAL A 38 31.03 17.44 7.58
N MET A 39 31.06 16.91 6.35
CA MET A 39 32.17 16.06 5.87
C MET A 39 33.50 16.81 5.82
N SER A 40 33.51 18.04 5.28
CA SER A 40 34.71 18.89 5.25
C SER A 40 35.22 19.22 6.65
N PHE A 41 34.32 19.45 7.61
CA PHE A 41 34.71 19.72 9.00
C PHE A 41 35.41 18.51 9.65
N VAL A 42 34.87 17.30 9.45
CA VAL A 42 35.48 16.06 9.98
C VAL A 42 36.87 15.83 9.36
N LEU A 43 37.00 16.01 8.05
CA LEU A 43 38.30 15.89 7.36
C LEU A 43 39.30 16.97 7.79
N GLY A 44 38.83 18.19 8.08
CA GLY A 44 39.67 19.27 8.60
C GLY A 44 40.25 18.97 9.99
N ILE A 45 39.46 18.37 10.89
CA ILE A 45 39.93 17.93 12.22
C ILE A 45 41.04 16.89 12.09
N GLN A 46 40.92 15.97 11.12
CA GLN A 46 41.93 14.95 10.87
C GLN A 46 43.28 15.56 10.44
N ALA A 47 43.28 16.66 9.68
CA ALA A 47 44.49 17.34 9.24
C ALA A 47 45.27 18.02 10.38
N ILE A 48 44.60 18.36 11.49
CA ILE A 48 45.20 19.00 12.67
C ILE A 48 45.81 17.95 13.62
N GLY A 49 45.63 16.64 13.33
CA GLY A 49 46.16 15.54 14.14
C GLY A 49 45.29 15.20 15.36
N LEU A 50 44.06 15.69 15.41
CA LEU A 50 43.08 15.31 16.43
C LEU A 50 42.47 13.93 16.13
N GLU A 51 42.14 13.20 17.20
CA GLU A 51 41.58 11.86 17.09
C GLU A 51 40.13 11.92 16.55
N VAL A 52 39.93 11.45 15.32
CA VAL A 52 38.63 11.48 14.63
C VAL A 52 37.60 10.57 15.31
N THR A 53 38.05 9.61 16.12
CA THR A 53 37.25 8.61 16.84
C THR A 53 36.21 9.25 17.75
N SER A 54 36.54 10.33 18.46
CA SER A 54 35.60 11.01 19.37
C SER A 54 34.48 11.73 18.60
N VAL A 55 34.82 12.37 17.48
CA VAL A 55 33.84 13.07 16.63
C VAL A 55 32.91 12.06 15.95
N LEU A 56 33.46 10.96 15.45
CA LEU A 56 32.67 9.87 14.87
C LEU A 56 31.77 9.18 15.90
N ALA A 57 32.22 9.02 17.15
CA ALA A 57 31.39 8.45 18.21
C ALA A 57 30.15 9.31 18.48
N ILE A 58 30.32 10.64 18.60
CA ILE A 58 29.20 11.57 18.80
C ILE A 58 28.31 11.64 17.54
N GLY A 59 28.93 11.74 16.36
CA GLY A 59 28.22 11.77 15.08
C GLY A 59 27.43 10.49 14.80
N GLY A 60 27.94 9.33 15.22
CA GLY A 60 27.27 8.03 15.07
C GLY A 60 25.96 7.93 15.85
N ILE A 61 25.94 8.41 17.10
CA ILE A 61 24.71 8.47 17.92
C ILE A 61 23.70 9.43 17.29
N GLY A 62 24.16 10.60 16.83
CA GLY A 62 23.32 11.58 16.13
C GLY A 62 22.72 11.02 14.84
N GLY A 63 23.52 10.31 14.05
CA GLY A 63 23.08 9.66 12.82
C GLY A 63 22.04 8.56 13.06
N LEU A 64 22.21 7.78 14.14
CA LEU A 64 21.25 6.76 14.54
C LEU A 64 19.90 7.37 14.95
N ALA A 65 19.90 8.48 15.67
CA ALA A 65 18.69 9.22 16.03
C ALA A 65 17.92 9.70 14.78
N ILE A 66 18.63 10.26 13.79
CA ILE A 66 18.04 10.69 12.52
C ILE A 66 17.50 9.49 11.72
N GLY A 67 18.25 8.39 11.67
CA GLY A 67 17.82 7.16 10.99
C GLY A 67 16.55 6.56 11.60
N LEU A 68 16.44 6.55 12.93
CA LEU A 68 15.24 6.12 13.64
C LEU A 68 14.05 7.03 13.33
N ALA A 69 14.28 8.36 13.26
CA ALA A 69 13.24 9.31 12.89
C ALA A 69 12.76 9.11 11.43
N GLY A 70 13.67 8.76 10.52
CA GLY A 70 13.35 8.51 9.10
C GLY A 70 12.77 7.12 8.79
N ARG A 71 12.71 6.22 9.77
CA ARG A 71 12.33 4.81 9.55
C ARG A 71 10.97 4.65 8.87
N GLU A 72 9.99 5.46 9.23
CA GLU A 72 8.63 5.39 8.67
C GLU A 72 8.61 5.70 7.16
N ILE A 73 9.42 6.66 6.71
CA ILE A 73 9.52 7.01 5.29
C ILE A 73 10.09 5.83 4.52
N CYS A 74 11.18 5.24 5.02
CA CYS A 74 11.79 4.05 4.42
C CYS A 74 10.84 2.86 4.40
N GLU A 75 10.06 2.64 5.46
CA GLU A 75 9.08 1.54 5.53
C GLU A 75 8.01 1.67 4.44
N ASN A 76 7.48 2.87 4.22
CA ASN A 76 6.50 3.11 3.16
C ASN A 76 7.08 2.90 1.76
N LEU A 77 8.32 3.35 1.52
CA LEU A 77 8.99 3.17 0.23
C LEU A 77 9.30 1.70 -0.06
N LEU A 78 9.83 0.98 0.92
CA LEU A 78 10.12 -0.45 0.78
C LEU A 78 8.85 -1.27 0.57
N ASN A 79 7.76 -0.95 1.26
CA ASN A 79 6.50 -1.65 1.08
C ASN A 79 5.85 -1.35 -0.28
N GLY A 80 5.97 -0.10 -0.76
CA GLY A 80 5.56 0.22 -2.14
C GLY A 80 6.33 -0.61 -3.17
N PHE A 81 7.64 -0.70 -3.01
CA PHE A 81 8.48 -1.54 -3.86
C PHE A 81 8.13 -3.04 -3.76
N LEU A 82 7.89 -3.55 -2.55
CA LEU A 82 7.49 -4.95 -2.34
C LEU A 82 6.15 -5.27 -2.99
N ILE A 83 5.16 -4.38 -2.88
CA ILE A 83 3.85 -4.56 -3.54
C ILE A 83 4.04 -4.65 -5.05
N MET A 84 4.82 -3.74 -5.65
CA MET A 84 5.09 -3.76 -7.10
C MET A 84 5.89 -4.99 -7.56
N SER A 85 6.77 -5.51 -6.70
CA SER A 85 7.61 -6.68 -7.02
C SER A 85 6.87 -8.01 -6.87
N THR A 86 6.07 -8.14 -5.80
CA THR A 86 5.39 -9.39 -5.46
C THR A 86 3.94 -9.44 -5.96
N ASN A 87 3.37 -8.31 -6.36
CA ASN A 87 1.99 -8.15 -6.86
C ASN A 87 0.95 -8.97 -6.08
N PRO A 88 0.83 -8.78 -4.75
CA PRO A 88 -0.18 -9.45 -3.94
C PRO A 88 -1.61 -9.02 -4.34
N PHE A 89 -1.75 -7.80 -4.83
CA PHE A 89 -2.95 -7.23 -5.44
C PHE A 89 -2.53 -6.28 -6.56
N GLU A 90 -3.37 -6.15 -7.57
CA GLU A 90 -3.13 -5.31 -8.75
C GLU A 90 -4.07 -4.10 -8.77
N VAL A 91 -3.76 -3.13 -9.63
CA VAL A 91 -4.66 -1.98 -9.87
C VAL A 91 -5.98 -2.51 -10.44
N GLY A 92 -7.09 -2.12 -9.83
CA GLY A 92 -8.43 -2.61 -10.16
C GLY A 92 -8.92 -3.77 -9.30
N ASP A 93 -8.08 -4.35 -8.44
CA ASP A 93 -8.54 -5.36 -7.48
C ASP A 93 -9.41 -4.73 -6.38
N GLU A 94 -10.44 -5.47 -5.98
CA GLU A 94 -11.22 -5.21 -4.77
C GLU A 94 -10.47 -5.79 -3.57
N ILE A 95 -10.10 -4.93 -2.63
CA ILE A 95 -9.40 -5.33 -1.41
C ILE A 95 -10.15 -4.87 -0.16
N ASN A 96 -10.17 -5.76 0.83
CA ASN A 96 -10.75 -5.49 2.13
C ASN A 96 -9.67 -5.70 3.19
N PHE A 97 -9.49 -4.73 4.08
CA PHE A 97 -8.53 -4.85 5.18
C PHE A 97 -9.08 -4.17 6.44
N PHE A 98 -8.55 -4.60 7.59
CA PHE A 98 -8.90 -4.02 8.88
C PHE A 98 -7.87 -2.97 9.27
N HIS A 99 -8.34 -1.77 9.61
CA HIS A 99 -7.50 -0.70 10.15
C HIS A 99 -8.13 -0.18 11.44
N ASN A 100 -7.42 -0.31 12.57
CA ASN A 100 -7.89 0.14 13.89
C ASN A 100 -9.34 -0.32 14.21
N ASN A 101 -9.62 -1.60 14.01
CA ASN A 101 -10.94 -2.23 14.18
C ASN A 101 -12.07 -1.72 13.26
N LYS A 102 -11.75 -0.95 12.22
CA LYS A 102 -12.69 -0.60 11.15
C LYS A 102 -12.34 -1.37 9.89
N MET A 103 -13.35 -1.97 9.27
CA MET A 103 -13.20 -2.60 7.96
C MET A 103 -13.21 -1.52 6.90
N VAL A 104 -12.16 -1.47 6.08
CA VAL A 104 -12.07 -0.58 4.92
C VAL A 104 -12.14 -1.46 3.68
N GLU A 105 -13.09 -1.15 2.81
CA GLU A 105 -13.37 -1.88 1.58
C GLU A 105 -13.30 -0.91 0.39
N GLY A 106 -12.70 -1.37 -0.70
CA GLY A 106 -12.66 -0.58 -1.93
C GLY A 106 -11.78 -1.17 -3.03
N PHE A 107 -11.82 -0.49 -4.18
CA PHE A 107 -11.04 -0.83 -5.36
C PHE A 107 -9.73 -0.05 -5.41
N VAL A 108 -8.63 -0.72 -5.73
CA VAL A 108 -7.33 -0.08 -5.92
C VAL A 108 -7.35 0.77 -7.20
N ILE A 109 -7.18 2.09 -7.07
CA ILE A 109 -7.14 3.00 -8.23
C ILE A 109 -5.73 3.09 -8.80
N ASP A 110 -4.75 3.24 -7.92
CA ASP A 110 -3.36 3.47 -8.28
C ASP A 110 -2.45 3.12 -7.09
N ILE A 111 -1.28 2.56 -7.40
CA ILE A 111 -0.25 2.18 -6.44
C ILE A 111 0.95 3.11 -6.65
N GLY A 112 1.07 4.10 -5.78
CA GLY A 112 2.21 4.99 -5.75
C GLY A 112 3.39 4.42 -4.95
N TRP A 113 4.55 5.08 -5.07
CA TRP A 113 5.79 4.65 -4.41
C TRP A 113 5.72 4.76 -2.88
N TYR A 114 4.97 5.75 -2.36
CA TYR A 114 4.81 5.98 -0.92
C TYR A 114 3.40 5.64 -0.39
N ARG A 115 2.38 5.75 -1.25
CA ARG A 115 0.96 5.63 -0.88
C ARG A 115 0.17 4.95 -1.99
N THR A 116 -0.86 4.22 -1.61
CA THR A 116 -1.86 3.62 -2.50
C THR A 116 -3.18 4.36 -2.37
N ASN A 117 -3.86 4.58 -3.50
CA ASN A 117 -5.18 5.22 -3.54
C ASN A 117 -6.27 4.16 -3.75
N LEU A 118 -7.27 4.18 -2.89
CA LEU A 118 -8.40 3.26 -2.91
C LEU A 118 -9.69 4.04 -3.12
N ARG A 119 -10.60 3.51 -3.94
CA ARG A 119 -11.95 4.04 -4.12
C ARG A 119 -12.94 3.16 -3.39
N SER A 120 -13.65 3.72 -2.42
CA SER A 120 -14.75 3.01 -1.78
C SER A 120 -15.96 2.87 -2.70
N PHE A 121 -16.90 2.00 -2.35
CA PHE A 121 -18.18 1.84 -3.06
C PHE A 121 -18.99 3.15 -3.08
N GLU A 122 -18.83 3.98 -2.06
CA GLU A 122 -19.45 5.30 -1.94
C GLU A 122 -18.72 6.39 -2.77
N ARG A 123 -17.75 6.00 -3.61
CA ARG A 123 -16.90 6.87 -4.45
C ARG A 123 -15.95 7.80 -3.71
N GLU A 124 -15.78 7.63 -2.41
CA GLU A 124 -14.72 8.30 -1.64
C GLU A 124 -13.33 7.76 -2.01
N VAL A 125 -12.30 8.61 -1.95
CA VAL A 125 -10.91 8.22 -2.24
C VAL A 125 -10.11 8.20 -0.94
N PHE A 126 -9.69 7.00 -0.53
CA PHE A 126 -8.79 6.80 0.60
C PHE A 126 -7.34 6.83 0.13
N VAL A 127 -6.51 7.62 0.80
CA VAL A 127 -5.07 7.71 0.56
C VAL A 127 -4.36 7.01 1.70
N ILE A 128 -3.74 5.86 1.43
CA ILE A 128 -3.21 4.98 2.46
C ILE A 128 -1.71 4.81 2.28
N PRO A 129 -0.89 5.06 3.32
CA PRO A 129 0.54 4.78 3.27
C PRO A 129 0.80 3.28 3.08
N ASN A 130 1.80 2.94 2.28
CA ASN A 130 2.07 1.54 1.93
C ASN A 130 2.47 0.69 3.15
N ALA A 131 2.99 1.31 4.22
CA ALA A 131 3.31 0.64 5.48
C ALA A 131 2.11 -0.06 6.14
N VAL A 132 0.90 0.45 5.91
CA VAL A 132 -0.32 -0.06 6.54
C VAL A 132 -0.69 -1.44 5.99
N PHE A 133 -0.42 -1.72 4.71
CA PHE A 133 -0.77 -3.01 4.10
C PHE A 133 0.10 -4.16 4.58
N SER A 134 1.36 -3.90 4.92
CA SER A 134 2.25 -4.96 5.45
C SER A 134 2.01 -5.28 6.92
N LYS A 135 1.39 -4.36 7.67
CA LYS A 135 1.06 -4.54 9.10
C LYS A 135 -0.31 -5.19 9.31
N ASN A 136 -1.21 -5.09 8.33
CA ASN A 136 -2.57 -5.59 8.44
C ASN A 136 -2.81 -6.77 7.49
N ILE A 137 -3.80 -7.59 7.81
CA ILE A 137 -4.24 -8.67 6.93
C ILE A 137 -5.07 -8.03 5.79
N VAL A 138 -4.62 -8.24 4.56
CA VAL A 138 -5.31 -7.78 3.34
C VAL A 138 -5.99 -8.98 2.69
N LEU A 139 -7.31 -8.91 2.54
CA LEU A 139 -8.12 -9.87 1.81
C LEU A 139 -8.33 -9.35 0.38
N ASN A 140 -7.85 -10.08 -0.63
CA ASN A 140 -8.14 -9.76 -2.03
C ASN A 140 -9.42 -10.49 -2.46
N VAL A 141 -10.50 -9.74 -2.65
CA VAL A 141 -11.81 -10.27 -3.04
C VAL A 141 -11.85 -10.58 -4.54
N SER A 142 -11.20 -9.76 -5.38
CA SER A 142 -11.14 -10.00 -6.84
C SER A 142 -10.54 -11.36 -7.19
N ARG A 143 -9.51 -11.81 -6.46
CA ARG A 143 -8.88 -13.12 -6.65
C ARG A 143 -9.80 -14.29 -6.30
N LYS A 144 -10.79 -14.08 -5.42
CA LYS A 144 -11.81 -15.09 -5.06
C LYS A 144 -12.69 -15.47 -6.25
N ASN A 145 -12.74 -14.64 -7.30
CA ASN A 145 -13.64 -14.88 -8.43
C ASN A 145 -13.39 -16.20 -9.18
N ARG A 146 -12.22 -16.83 -8.99
CA ARG A 146 -11.89 -18.16 -9.55
C ARG A 146 -12.34 -19.35 -8.69
N GLU A 147 -12.74 -19.15 -7.44
CA GLU A 147 -12.98 -20.23 -6.47
C GLU A 147 -14.28 -20.02 -5.67
N TRP A 148 -15.37 -19.65 -6.35
CA TRP A 148 -16.66 -19.52 -5.68
C TRP A 148 -17.10 -20.87 -5.12
N ARG A 149 -17.13 -20.98 -3.79
CA ARG A 149 -17.68 -22.12 -3.06
C ARG A 149 -19.02 -21.70 -2.44
N PHE A 150 -20.11 -22.19 -3.01
CA PHE A 150 -21.43 -22.08 -2.40
C PHE A 150 -21.58 -23.19 -1.37
N LEU A 151 -21.60 -22.84 -0.07
CA LEU A 151 -22.01 -23.77 1.00
C LEU A 151 -23.51 -23.62 1.20
N GLU A 152 -24.29 -24.55 0.64
CA GLU A 152 -25.73 -24.61 0.89
C GLU A 152 -26.00 -25.63 1.99
N VAL A 153 -26.41 -25.14 3.17
CA VAL A 153 -26.74 -26.00 4.31
C VAL A 153 -28.21 -26.38 4.20
N LEU A 154 -28.48 -27.51 3.56
CA LEU A 154 -29.84 -28.06 3.45
C LEU A 154 -30.27 -28.66 4.80
N SER A 155 -30.99 -27.87 5.60
CA SER A 155 -31.57 -28.34 6.86
C SER A 155 -32.87 -29.11 6.59
N LEU A 156 -32.77 -30.44 6.51
CA LEU A 156 -33.94 -31.32 6.38
C LEU A 156 -34.48 -31.71 7.75
N ARG A 157 -35.81 -31.72 7.89
CA ARG A 157 -36.45 -32.35 9.05
C ARG A 157 -36.26 -33.87 8.95
N VAL A 158 -35.94 -34.52 10.07
CA VAL A 158 -35.71 -35.98 10.14
C VAL A 158 -36.88 -36.78 9.55
N GLN A 159 -38.11 -36.32 9.74
CA GLN A 159 -39.33 -36.95 9.21
C GLN A 159 -39.46 -36.91 7.67
N ASP A 160 -38.78 -35.98 6.99
CA ASP A 160 -38.84 -35.81 5.53
C ASP A 160 -37.62 -36.41 4.82
N VAL A 161 -36.68 -37.02 5.57
CA VAL A 161 -35.48 -37.67 5.02
C VAL A 161 -35.82 -38.79 4.03
N HIS A 162 -36.93 -39.49 4.28
CA HIS A 162 -37.38 -40.62 3.46
C HIS A 162 -38.05 -40.21 2.14
N LYS A 163 -38.42 -38.92 1.98
CA LYS A 163 -39.03 -38.40 0.75
C LYS A 163 -37.99 -37.93 -0.26
N VAL A 164 -36.74 -37.75 0.17
CA VAL A 164 -35.64 -37.32 -0.70
C VAL A 164 -35.20 -38.53 -1.52
N GLN A 165 -35.62 -38.58 -2.78
CA GLN A 165 -35.20 -39.64 -3.69
C GLN A 165 -33.69 -39.52 -3.98
N PRO A 166 -32.92 -40.62 -3.98
CA PRO A 166 -31.46 -40.60 -4.21
C PRO A 166 -31.09 -40.07 -5.61
N THR A 167 -32.03 -40.10 -6.57
CA THR A 167 -31.90 -39.48 -7.89
C THR A 167 -31.83 -37.96 -7.84
N SER A 168 -32.51 -37.32 -6.89
CA SER A 168 -32.38 -35.86 -6.68
C SER A 168 -30.98 -35.52 -6.19
N LEU A 169 -30.39 -36.30 -5.28
CA LEU A 169 -29.00 -36.14 -4.88
C LEU A 169 -28.04 -36.38 -6.04
N HIS A 170 -28.21 -37.43 -6.85
CA HIS A 170 -27.35 -37.66 -8.01
C HIS A 170 -27.47 -36.56 -9.09
N ALA A 171 -28.68 -36.05 -9.35
CA ALA A 171 -28.90 -34.94 -10.27
C ALA A 171 -28.34 -33.62 -9.72
N TRP A 172 -28.46 -33.40 -8.40
CA TRP A 172 -27.88 -32.25 -7.72
C TRP A 172 -26.35 -32.32 -7.68
N TRP A 173 -25.78 -33.53 -7.52
CA TRP A 173 -24.34 -33.81 -7.63
C TRP A 173 -23.81 -33.60 -9.05
N ALA A 174 -24.56 -34.02 -10.07
CA ALA A 174 -24.23 -33.83 -11.49
C ALA A 174 -24.53 -32.40 -12.02
N ALA A 175 -25.37 -31.62 -11.35
CA ALA A 175 -25.59 -30.22 -11.71
C ALA A 175 -24.50 -29.31 -11.11
N HIS A 176 -24.10 -29.53 -9.86
CA HIS A 176 -23.11 -28.67 -9.20
C HIS A 176 -21.65 -28.96 -9.57
N TRP A 177 -21.30 -30.16 -10.06
CA TRP A 177 -19.90 -30.48 -10.40
C TRP A 177 -19.34 -29.64 -11.57
N THR A 178 -20.22 -29.08 -12.42
CA THR A 178 -19.80 -28.21 -13.54
C THR A 178 -19.22 -26.88 -13.09
N MET A 179 -19.45 -26.47 -11.83
CA MET A 179 -18.98 -25.19 -11.26
C MET A 179 -17.80 -25.37 -10.28
N SER A 180 -17.46 -26.59 -9.88
CA SER A 180 -16.58 -26.85 -8.73
C SER A 180 -15.28 -27.59 -9.05
N SER A 181 -14.84 -27.69 -10.30
CA SER A 181 -13.54 -28.30 -10.60
C SER A 181 -12.40 -27.39 -10.11
N PRO A 182 -11.64 -27.77 -9.05
CA PRO A 182 -10.44 -27.04 -8.70
C PRO A 182 -9.43 -27.22 -9.85
N PRO A 183 -8.85 -26.15 -10.41
CA PRO A 183 -7.76 -26.33 -11.36
C PRO A 183 -6.55 -26.86 -10.58
N GLY A 184 -6.20 -28.14 -10.79
CA GLY A 184 -4.85 -28.64 -10.46
C GLY A 184 -4.71 -29.82 -9.50
N VAL A 185 -5.78 -30.46 -9.02
CA VAL A 185 -5.60 -31.74 -8.29
C VAL A 185 -5.56 -32.89 -9.29
N GLN A 186 -4.38 -33.16 -9.85
CA GLN A 186 -4.09 -34.43 -10.52
C GLN A 186 -4.31 -35.55 -9.48
N ALA A 187 -5.38 -36.32 -9.67
CA ALA A 187 -5.64 -37.51 -8.88
C ALA A 187 -4.47 -38.49 -9.05
N ARG A 188 -3.61 -38.59 -8.03
CA ARG A 188 -2.72 -39.75 -7.89
C ARG A 188 -3.62 -40.92 -7.53
N GLY A 189 -3.92 -41.76 -8.51
CA GLY A 189 -4.65 -43.00 -8.30
C GLY A 189 -3.87 -43.94 -7.37
N PRO A 190 -4.56 -44.85 -6.66
CA PRO A 190 -3.89 -45.87 -5.88
C PRO A 190 -3.27 -46.90 -6.84
N GLN A 191 -1.95 -47.00 -6.81
CA GLN A 191 -1.18 -48.22 -7.07
C GLN A 191 -0.20 -48.34 -5.93
#